data_AF-A0A8T6HZ51-F1
#
_entry.id   AF-A0A8T6HZ51-F1
#
_cell.length_a   1.000
_cell.length_b   1.000
_cell.length_c   1.000
_cell.angle_alpha   90.00
_cell.angle_beta   90.00
_cell.angle_gamma   90.00
#
_symmetry.space_group_name_H-M   'P 1'
#
loop_
_entity.id
_entity.type
_entity.pdbx_description
1 polymer ?
#
loop_
_entity_poly.entity_id
_entity_poly.type
_entity_poly.pdbx_seq_one_letter_code
_entity_poly.pdbx_strand_id
1 'polypeptide(L)'
;MALRESVRTRHGADTSTAADLDIATGRGRGTGHVRHGAFLANLAEAVADWRWDEVASLRRQGTAELGAAQTTDAILVASGFNGITRVADAIGIRPDPWTAQASVELRARHGIDSFAPAAKWS
;
A
#
# COMPACT_ATOMS: atom_id res chain seq x y z
N MET A 1 6.66 -0.81 24.71
CA MET A 1 5.77 0.33 24.38
C MET A 1 5.42 0.21 22.91
N ALA A 2 4.30 -0.45 22.61
CA ALA A 2 3.90 -0.84 21.26
C ALA A 2 3.62 0.40 20.40
N LEU A 3 4.13 0.41 19.16
CA LEU A 3 3.73 1.37 18.13
C LEU A 3 2.21 1.23 17.95
N ARG A 4 1.45 2.16 18.53
CA ARG A 4 0.03 2.26 18.26
C ARG A 4 -0.15 2.84 16.87
N GLU A 5 -0.64 2.00 15.97
CA GLU A 5 -1.19 2.36 14.68
C GLU A 5 -2.09 3.58 14.80
N SER A 6 -1.72 4.68 14.15
CA SER A 6 -2.67 5.71 13.75
C SER A 6 -2.05 6.55 12.64
N VAL A 7 -2.19 6.08 11.41
CA VAL A 7 -2.23 6.98 10.26
C VAL A 7 -3.50 7.82 10.43
N ARG A 8 -3.39 8.95 11.14
CA ARG A 8 -4.48 9.93 11.28
C ARG A 8 -4.70 10.62 9.95
N THR A 9 -5.67 10.18 9.17
CA THR A 9 -6.29 11.04 8.15
C THR A 9 -7.17 12.06 8.87
N ARG A 10 -6.68 13.30 9.03
CA ARG A 10 -7.50 14.40 9.57
C ARG A 10 -8.53 14.84 8.51
N HIS A 11 -9.76 14.34 8.61
CA HIS A 11 -10.94 15.18 8.37
C HIS A 11 -12.19 14.59 9.03
N GLY A 12 -12.87 15.45 9.81
CA GLY A 12 -14.28 15.41 10.26
C GLY A 12 -14.97 14.08 10.53
N ALA A 13 -15.22 13.81 11.81
CA ALA A 13 -16.37 13.04 12.31
C ALA A 13 -16.69 11.72 11.59
N ASP A 14 -15.78 10.75 11.62
CA ASP A 14 -16.14 9.35 11.51
C ASP A 14 -15.15 8.51 12.32
N THR A 15 -15.64 7.48 13.01
CA THR A 15 -14.83 6.55 13.79
C THR A 15 -13.64 6.09 12.96
N SER A 16 -12.41 6.41 13.38
CA SER A 16 -11.20 6.03 12.67
C SER A 16 -11.02 4.52 12.77
N THR A 17 -11.66 3.79 11.87
CA THR A 17 -11.45 2.36 11.73
C THR A 17 -10.06 2.20 11.14
N ALA A 18 -9.17 1.52 11.86
CA ALA A 18 -7.83 1.25 11.37
C ALA A 18 -7.92 0.51 10.03
N ALA A 19 -7.10 0.92 9.06
CA ALA A 19 -7.02 0.20 7.79
C ALA A 19 -6.55 -1.23 8.06
N ASP A 20 -7.23 -2.20 7.46
CA ASP A 20 -6.87 -3.61 7.60
C ASP A 20 -5.71 -3.95 6.66
N LEU A 21 -4.53 -4.14 7.25
CA LEU A 21 -3.30 -4.47 6.53
C LEU A 21 -3.31 -5.87 5.92
N ASP A 22 -4.19 -6.77 6.35
CA ASP A 22 -4.32 -8.09 5.70
C ASP A 22 -4.89 -7.94 4.28
N ILE A 23 -5.72 -6.93 4.03
CA ILE A 23 -6.17 -6.60 2.67
C ILE A 23 -4.99 -6.13 1.82
N ALA A 24 -4.17 -5.21 2.34
CA ALA A 24 -3.03 -4.64 1.62
C ALA A 24 -1.91 -5.65 1.35
N THR A 25 -1.84 -6.74 2.13
CA THR A 25 -0.85 -7.81 1.97
C THR A 25 -1.41 -9.04 1.22
N GLY A 26 -2.62 -8.95 0.67
CA GLY A 26 -3.26 -10.04 -0.06
C GLY A 26 -3.71 -11.22 0.82
N ARG A 27 -3.70 -11.07 2.15
CA ARG A 27 -4.08 -12.09 3.14
C ARG A 27 -5.56 -12.05 3.51
N GLY A 28 -6.24 -10.95 3.20
CA GLY A 28 -7.67 -10.75 3.41
C GLY A 28 -8.40 -10.35 2.14
N ARG A 29 -9.72 -10.23 2.23
CA ARG A 29 -10.60 -9.76 1.15
C ARG A 29 -11.49 -8.63 1.63
N GLY A 30 -11.74 -7.64 0.77
CA GLY A 30 -12.63 -6.53 1.07
C GLY A 30 -12.00 -5.16 0.77
N THR A 31 -12.50 -4.13 1.44
CA THR A 31 -12.10 -2.74 1.20
C THR A 31 -11.11 -2.19 2.22
N GLY A 32 -10.76 -2.97 3.25
CA GLY A 32 -9.88 -2.54 4.34
C GLY A 32 -10.38 -1.31 5.08
N HIS A 33 -11.71 -1.12 5.13
CA HIS A 33 -12.37 0.08 5.68
C HIS A 33 -12.05 1.38 4.93
N VAL A 34 -11.49 1.29 3.73
CA VAL A 34 -11.20 2.43 2.84
C VAL A 34 -12.26 2.50 1.75
N ARG A 35 -12.80 3.71 1.51
CA ARG A 35 -13.73 3.93 0.38
C ARG A 35 -13.02 3.59 -0.93
N HIS A 36 -13.64 2.76 -1.76
CA HIS A 36 -13.04 2.19 -2.98
C HIS A 36 -11.76 1.36 -2.74
N GLY A 37 -11.51 0.90 -1.50
CA GLY A 37 -10.26 0.24 -1.13
C GLY A 37 -9.91 -0.99 -1.98
N ALA A 38 -10.90 -1.82 -2.35
CA ALA A 38 -10.67 -2.98 -3.21
C ALA A 38 -10.19 -2.56 -4.61
N PHE A 39 -10.79 -1.52 -5.20
CA PHE A 39 -10.36 -0.96 -6.48
C PHE A 39 -8.95 -0.37 -6.39
N LEU A 40 -8.67 0.40 -5.32
CA LEU A 40 -7.35 1.02 -5.11
C LEU A 40 -6.25 -0.02 -4.90
N ALA A 41 -6.54 -1.10 -4.16
CA ALA A 41 -5.62 -2.23 -3.98
C ALA A 41 -5.31 -2.89 -5.33
N ASN A 42 -6.33 -3.27 -6.10
CA ASN A 42 -6.13 -3.88 -7.43
C ASN A 42 -5.34 -2.97 -8.37
N LEU A 43 -5.61 -1.66 -8.35
CA LEU A 43 -4.85 -0.69 -9.14
C LEU A 43 -3.38 -0.62 -8.71
N ALA A 44 -3.11 -0.58 -7.41
CA ALA A 44 -1.75 -0.57 -6.88
C ALA A 44 -0.99 -1.85 -7.24
N GLU A 45 -1.62 -3.02 -7.12
CA GLU A 45 -1.04 -4.30 -7.52
C GLU A 45 -0.75 -4.35 -9.03
N ALA A 46 -1.70 -3.92 -9.87
CA ALA A 46 -1.50 -3.90 -11.32
C ALA A 46 -0.34 -2.98 -11.73
N VAL A 47 -0.18 -1.84 -11.05
CA VAL A 47 0.96 -0.92 -11.26
C VAL A 47 2.27 -1.54 -10.76
N ALA A 48 2.27 -2.20 -9.61
CA ALA A 48 3.45 -2.85 -9.03
C ALA A 48 4.00 -3.97 -9.94
N ASP A 49 3.09 -4.76 -10.54
CA ASP A 49 3.40 -5.91 -11.41
C ASP A 49 3.52 -5.54 -12.90
N TRP A 50 3.42 -4.26 -13.25
CA TRP A 50 3.46 -3.77 -14.64
C TRP A 50 2.40 -4.38 -15.57
N ARG A 51 1.22 -4.69 -15.04
CA ARG A 51 0.07 -5.22 -15.79
C ARG A 51 -0.65 -4.09 -16.54
N TRP A 52 -0.01 -3.52 -17.56
CA TRP A 52 -0.46 -2.27 -18.19
C TRP A 52 -1.83 -2.33 -18.86
N ASP A 53 -2.21 -3.48 -19.42
CA ASP A 53 -3.54 -3.67 -19.97
C ASP A 53 -4.62 -3.61 -18.87
N GLU A 54 -4.32 -4.18 -17.70
CA GLU A 54 -5.17 -4.12 -16.51
C GLU A 54 -5.22 -2.69 -15.94
N VAL A 55 -4.08 -2.00 -15.84
CA VAL A 55 -4.03 -0.58 -15.46
C VAL A 55 -4.87 0.27 -16.41
N ALA A 56 -4.80 0.03 -17.72
CA ALA A 56 -5.61 0.74 -18.70
C ALA A 56 -7.12 0.47 -18.51
N SER A 57 -7.48 -0.76 -18.15
CA SER A 57 -8.87 -1.13 -17.81
C SER A 57 -9.35 -0.44 -16.53
N LEU A 58 -8.58 -0.55 -15.44
CA LEU A 58 -8.87 0.07 -14.15
C LEU A 58 -8.91 1.59 -14.25
N ARG A 59 -8.08 2.21 -15.09
CA ARG A 59 -8.17 3.66 -15.37
C ARG A 59 -9.51 4.04 -16.00
N ARG A 60 -10.00 3.27 -16.98
CA ARG A 60 -11.32 3.55 -17.59
C ARG A 60 -12.44 3.40 -16.57
N GLN A 61 -12.39 2.35 -15.76
CA GLN A 61 -13.34 2.12 -14.67
C GLN A 61 -13.29 3.26 -13.64
N GLY A 62 -12.11 3.60 -13.13
CA GLY A 62 -11.91 4.67 -12.16
C GLY A 62 -12.38 6.02 -12.68
N THR A 63 -12.12 6.36 -13.94
CA THR A 63 -12.60 7.62 -14.53
C THR A 63 -14.13 7.71 -14.50
N ALA A 64 -14.83 6.59 -14.70
CA ALA A 64 -16.29 6.54 -14.63
C ALA A 64 -16.83 6.57 -13.18
N GLU A 65 -16.13 5.95 -12.23
CA GLU A 65 -16.59 5.81 -10.83
C GLU A 65 -16.15 6.95 -9.91
N LEU A 66 -14.91 7.43 -10.06
CA LEU A 66 -14.23 8.39 -9.18
C LEU A 66 -14.07 9.76 -9.84
N GLY A 67 -14.02 9.79 -11.17
CA GLY A 67 -13.62 10.94 -11.96
C GLY A 67 -12.16 10.86 -12.43
N ALA A 68 -11.87 11.57 -13.53
CA ALA A 68 -10.58 11.51 -14.20
C ALA A 68 -9.42 12.03 -13.32
N ALA A 69 -9.64 13.10 -12.56
CA ALA A 69 -8.61 13.69 -11.69
C ALA A 69 -8.24 12.73 -10.56
N GLN A 70 -9.23 12.24 -9.81
CA GLN A 70 -9.04 11.30 -8.71
C GLN A 70 -8.37 9.99 -9.17
N THR A 71 -8.74 9.51 -10.35
CA THR A 71 -8.11 8.32 -10.94
C THR A 71 -6.65 8.56 -11.31
N THR A 72 -6.36 9.74 -11.88
CA THR A 72 -4.98 10.14 -12.20
C THR A 72 -4.13 10.22 -10.94
N ASP A 73 -4.65 10.82 -9.87
CA ASP A 73 -3.97 10.92 -8.58
C ASP A 73 -3.70 9.53 -7.99
N ALA A 74 -4.67 8.61 -8.05
CA ALA A 74 -4.49 7.23 -7.57
C ALA A 74 -3.37 6.49 -8.32
N ILE A 75 -3.32 6.61 -9.65
CA ILE A 75 -2.26 6.02 -10.49
C ILE A 75 -0.90 6.64 -10.17
N LEU A 76 -0.86 7.97 -9.99
CA LEU A 76 0.36 8.70 -9.65
C LEU A 76 0.93 8.22 -8.31
N VAL A 77 0.09 8.09 -7.29
CA VAL A 77 0.48 7.58 -5.96
C VAL A 77 1.01 6.17 -6.07
N ALA A 78 0.28 5.25 -6.72
CA ALA A 78 0.72 3.86 -6.90
C ALA A 78 2.09 3.79 -7.62
N SER A 79 2.25 4.56 -8.68
CA SER A 79 3.50 4.60 -9.47
C SER A 79 4.66 5.18 -8.67
N GLY A 80 4.41 6.25 -7.91
CA GLY A 80 5.41 6.90 -7.06
C GLY A 80 5.93 5.97 -5.97
N PHE A 81 5.04 5.26 -5.27
CA PHE A 81 5.44 4.28 -4.26
C PHE A 81 6.18 3.09 -4.87
N ASN A 82 5.75 2.56 -6.03
CA ASN A 82 6.50 1.51 -6.73
C ASN A 82 7.92 1.99 -7.08
N GLY A 83 8.07 3.21 -7.63
CA GLY A 83 9.36 3.79 -7.96
C GLY A 83 10.28 3.95 -6.75
N ILE A 84 9.78 4.51 -5.65
CA ILE A 84 10.55 4.70 -4.40
C ILE A 84 11.02 3.35 -3.85
N THR A 85 10.15 2.34 -3.82
CA THR A 85 10.49 0.98 -3.35
C THR A 85 11.63 0.38 -4.17
N ARG A 86 11.57 0.50 -5.50
CA ARG A 86 12.62 -0.04 -6.38
C ARG A 86 13.96 0.68 -6.22
N VAL A 87 13.94 2.00 -6.04
CA VAL A 87 15.17 2.76 -5.76
C VAL A 87 15.76 2.33 -4.41
N ALA A 88 14.92 2.21 -3.38
CA ALA A 88 15.33 1.75 -2.05
C ALA A 88 15.97 0.36 -2.11
N ASP A 89 15.37 -0.56 -2.85
CA ASP A 89 15.92 -1.92 -3.04
C ASP A 89 17.23 -1.90 -3.84
N ALA A 90 17.33 -1.06 -4.88
CA ALA A 90 18.54 -0.95 -5.71
C ALA A 90 19.76 -0.41 -4.95
N ILE A 91 19.56 0.50 -4.00
CA ILE A 91 20.64 1.06 -3.16
C ILE A 91 20.84 0.29 -1.86
N GLY A 92 20.01 -0.72 -1.59
CA GLY A 92 20.07 -1.53 -0.36
C GLY A 92 19.78 -0.74 0.91
N ILE A 93 18.95 0.31 0.84
CA ILE A 93 18.61 1.08 2.05
C ILE A 93 17.81 0.19 3.03
N ARG A 94 18.24 0.21 4.29
CA ARG A 94 17.59 -0.54 5.36
C ARG A 94 16.82 0.41 6.28
N PRO A 95 15.75 -0.06 6.93
CA PRO A 95 15.17 0.67 8.05
C PRO A 95 16.25 0.97 9.10
N ASP A 96 16.18 2.14 9.73
CA ASP A 96 17.05 2.44 10.86
C ASP A 96 16.79 1.44 12.01
N PRO A 97 17.74 1.26 12.96
CA PRO A 97 17.61 0.25 14.01
C PRO A 97 16.34 0.38 14.84
N TRP A 98 15.86 1.60 15.08
CA TRP A 98 14.65 1.82 15.85
C TRP A 98 13.41 1.38 15.06
N THR A 99 13.28 1.78 13.79
CA THR A 99 12.16 1.35 12.93
C THR A 99 12.19 -0.16 12.69
N ALA A 100 13.37 -0.75 12.50
CA ALA A 100 13.54 -2.20 12.32
C ALA A 100 13.01 -2.99 13.53
N GLN A 101 13.38 -2.56 14.74
CA GLN A 101 12.95 -3.18 15.99
C GLN A 101 11.47 -2.94 16.27
N ALA A 102 10.99 -1.72 16.05
CA ALA A 102 9.64 -1.33 16.42
C ALA A 102 8.57 -1.88 15.47
N SER A 103 8.97 -2.33 14.27
CA SER A 103 8.09 -2.96 13.27
C SER A 103 8.07 -4.49 13.29
N VAL A 104 8.88 -5.17 14.12
CA VAL A 104 9.01 -6.65 14.12
C VAL A 104 7.65 -7.35 14.23
N GLU A 105 6.84 -6.97 15.21
CA GLU A 105 5.54 -7.61 15.45
C GLU A 105 4.57 -7.40 14.28
N LEU A 106 4.50 -6.16 13.76
CA LEU A 106 3.64 -5.81 12.63
C LEU A 106 4.05 -6.57 11.36
N ARG A 107 5.36 -6.65 11.08
CA ARG A 107 5.89 -7.38 9.92
C ARG A 107 5.62 -8.88 10.02
N ALA A 108 5.82 -9.46 11.20
CA ALA A 108 5.54 -10.88 11.44
C ALA A 108 4.05 -11.21 11.31
N ARG A 109 3.17 -10.38 11.89
CA ARG A 109 1.72 -10.58 11.87
C ARG A 109 1.15 -10.57 10.45
N HIS A 110 1.54 -9.60 9.63
CA HIS A 110 1.01 -9.40 8.28
C HIS A 110 1.90 -10.00 7.18
N GLY A 111 2.97 -10.70 7.53
CA GLY A 111 3.89 -11.33 6.59
C GLY A 111 4.59 -10.35 5.62
N ILE A 112 4.84 -9.12 6.06
CA ILE A 112 5.44 -8.06 5.22
C ILE A 112 6.84 -8.44 4.74
N ASP A 113 7.58 -9.24 5.52
CA ASP A 113 8.94 -9.66 5.17
C ASP A 113 8.99 -10.50 3.89
N SER A 114 7.87 -11.09 3.46
CA SER A 114 7.77 -11.86 2.20
C SER A 114 7.89 -11.00 0.94
N PHE A 115 7.65 -9.68 1.05
CA PHE A 115 7.78 -8.74 -0.07
C PHE A 115 9.20 -8.19 -0.24
N ALA A 116 10.08 -8.43 0.73
CA ALA A 116 11.44 -7.92 0.71
C ALA A 116 12.37 -8.85 -0.09
N PRO A 117 13.36 -8.29 -0.82
CA PRO A 117 14.44 -9.11 -1.36
C PRO A 117 15.24 -9.77 -0.22
N ALA A 118 15.75 -10.98 -0.45
CA ALA A 118 16.42 -11.80 0.56
C ALA A 118 17.56 -11.08 1.30
N ALA A 119 18.29 -10.18 0.62
CA ALA A 119 19.39 -9.41 1.18
C ALA A 119 18.98 -8.28 2.14
N LYS A 120 17.68 -7.93 2.23
CA LYS A 120 17.20 -6.78 3.01
C LYS A 120 17.25 -7.00 4.52
N TRP A 121 17.17 -8.26 4.95
CA TRP A 121 17.08 -8.65 6.37
C TRP A 121 18.32 -9.38 6.92
N SER A 122 19.30 -9.68 6.06
CA SER A 122 20.63 -10.21 6.45
C SER A 122 21.60 -9.08 6.81
#